data_AF-A0A2M6YQ72-F1
#
_entry.id   AF-A0A2M6YQ72-F1
#
_cell.length_a   1.000
_cell.length_b   1.000
_cell.length_c   1.000
_cell.angle_alpha   90.00
_cell.angle_beta   90.00
_cell.angle_gamma   90.00
#
_symmetry.space_group_name_H-M   'P 1'
#
loop_
_entity.id
_entity.type
_entity.pdbx_description
1 polymer ?
#
loop_
_entity_poly.entity_id
_entity_poly.type
_entity_poly.pdbx_seq_one_letter_code
_entity_poly.pdbx_strand_id
1 'polypeptide(L)'
;MGIKPEEVPIIEETEKKITWRSYDFCPYFEATKNLGMDIRLVCKQATEMPVQALLDMINPKLRFSRNYGKIRPYTEYCEETIELIE
;
A
#
# COMPACT_ATOMS: atom_id res chain seq x y z
N MET A 1 4.56 9.30 -13.15
CA MET A 1 5.09 8.95 -11.81
C MET A 1 6.52 8.42 -11.85
N GLY A 2 7.08 8.02 -13.00
CA GLY A 2 8.51 7.68 -13.11
C GLY A 2 8.93 6.38 -12.42
N ILE A 3 7.96 5.64 -11.86
CA ILE A 3 8.15 4.35 -11.22
C ILE A 3 8.30 3.29 -12.30
N LYS A 4 9.34 2.47 -12.18
CA LYS A 4 9.58 1.34 -13.07
C LYS A 4 8.80 0.11 -12.60
N PRO A 5 8.35 -0.78 -13.50
CA PRO A 5 7.61 -1.98 -13.11
C PRO A 5 8.33 -2.84 -12.07
N GLU A 6 9.67 -2.92 -12.13
CA GLU A 6 10.48 -3.65 -11.16
C GLU A 6 10.49 -3.06 -9.74
N GLU A 7 10.09 -1.78 -9.58
CA GLU A 7 9.97 -1.14 -8.27
C GLU A 7 8.61 -1.42 -7.60
N VAL A 8 7.62 -1.86 -8.39
CA VAL A 8 6.26 -2.17 -7.95
C VAL A 8 5.72 -3.47 -8.58
N PRO A 9 6.43 -4.61 -8.47
CA PRO A 9 6.00 -5.84 -9.11
C PRO A 9 4.65 -6.31 -8.57
N ILE A 10 3.77 -6.72 -9.48
CA ILE A 10 2.55 -7.46 -9.19
C ILE A 10 2.94 -8.91 -8.85
N ILE A 11 2.56 -9.38 -7.67
CA ILE A 11 2.85 -10.74 -7.18
C ILE A 11 1.65 -11.68 -7.29
N GLU A 12 0.45 -11.13 -7.43
CA GLU A 12 -0.78 -11.88 -7.63
C GLU A 12 -1.76 -11.03 -8.44
N GLU A 13 -2.35 -11.60 -9.47
CA GLU A 13 -3.39 -10.97 -10.28
C GLU A 13 -4.43 -12.01 -10.67
N THR A 14 -5.68 -11.70 -10.37
CA THR A 14 -6.87 -12.51 -10.70
C THR A 14 -8.00 -11.58 -11.12
N GLU A 15 -9.13 -12.13 -11.56
CA GLU A 15 -10.31 -11.33 -11.91
C GLU A 15 -10.85 -10.45 -10.76
N LYS A 16 -10.57 -10.82 -9.49
CA LYS A 16 -11.11 -10.14 -8.31
C LYS A 16 -10.04 -9.58 -7.37
N LYS A 17 -8.76 -9.69 -7.70
CA LYS A 17 -7.68 -9.33 -6.76
C LYS A 17 -6.41 -8.99 -7.50
N ILE A 18 -5.76 -7.93 -7.04
CA ILE A 18 -4.39 -7.57 -7.42
C ILE A 18 -3.58 -7.30 -6.14
N THR A 19 -2.41 -7.92 -6.04
CA THR A 19 -1.45 -7.68 -4.94
C THR A 19 -0.11 -7.32 -5.53
N TRP A 20 0.52 -6.27 -5.00
CA TRP A 20 1.83 -5.81 -5.44
C TRP A 20 2.75 -5.53 -4.25
N ARG A 21 4.04 -5.37 -4.54
CA ARG A 21 5.05 -5.00 -3.56
C ARG A 21 5.76 -3.72 -3.95
N SER A 22 5.73 -2.72 -3.09
CA SER A 22 6.39 -1.43 -3.30
C SER A 22 7.79 -1.41 -2.69
N TYR A 23 8.79 -1.29 -3.58
CA TYR A 23 10.21 -1.07 -3.27
C TYR A 23 10.64 0.37 -3.54
N ASP A 24 9.82 1.12 -4.27
CA ASP A 24 10.05 2.51 -4.66
C ASP A 24 10.28 3.43 -3.45
N PHE A 25 10.81 4.62 -3.73
CA PHE A 25 11.03 5.64 -2.71
C PHE A 25 9.72 6.03 -2.02
N CYS A 26 9.70 5.96 -0.68
CA CYS A 26 8.53 6.32 0.11
C CYS A 26 8.81 7.58 0.96
N PRO A 27 8.16 8.73 0.66
CA PRO A 27 8.35 9.95 1.44
C PRO A 27 7.86 9.82 2.89
N TYR A 28 6.79 9.03 3.12
CA TYR A 28 6.30 8.75 4.48
C TYR A 28 7.29 7.94 5.30
N PHE A 29 7.95 6.96 4.68
CA PHE A 29 8.97 6.17 5.36
C PHE A 29 10.16 7.03 5.78
N GLU A 30 10.69 7.87 4.89
CA GLU A 30 11.80 8.77 5.24
C GLU A 30 11.41 9.79 6.31
N ALA A 31 10.21 10.37 6.22
CA ALA A 31 9.73 11.33 7.22
C ALA A 31 9.56 10.67 8.60
N THR A 32 8.88 9.52 8.67
CA THR A 32 8.64 8.82 9.95
C THR A 32 9.91 8.29 10.57
N LYS A 33 10.86 7.81 9.76
CA LYS A 33 12.20 7.41 10.20
C LYS A 33 12.93 8.57 10.88
N ASN A 34 12.90 9.77 10.27
CA ASN A 34 13.54 10.96 10.84
C ASN A 34 12.84 11.47 12.11
N LEU A 35 11.54 11.25 12.23
CA LEU A 35 10.73 11.69 13.37
C LEU A 35 10.64 10.63 14.50
N GLY A 36 11.21 9.44 14.32
CA GLY A 36 11.09 8.34 15.28
C GLY A 36 9.65 7.84 15.46
N MET A 37 8.81 7.99 14.44
CA MET A 37 7.40 7.59 14.47
C MET A 37 7.20 6.17 13.92
N ASP A 38 6.19 5.47 14.42
CA ASP A 38 5.77 4.20 13.83
C ASP A 38 5.03 4.45 12.50
N ILE A 39 5.69 4.10 11.40
CA ILE A 39 5.16 4.17 10.04
C ILE A 39 3.81 3.49 9.88
N ARG A 40 3.50 2.45 10.67
CA ARG A 40 2.22 1.74 10.58
C ARG A 40 1.04 2.67 10.91
N LEU A 41 1.22 3.55 11.89
CA LEU A 41 0.20 4.53 12.27
C LEU A 41 -0.02 5.56 11.17
N VAL A 42 1.07 6.08 10.61
CA VAL A 42 1.04 7.09 9.54
C VAL A 42 0.47 6.51 8.26
N CYS A 43 0.93 5.33 7.83
CA CYS A 43 0.42 4.63 6.66
C CYS A 43 -1.09 4.40 6.74
N LYS A 44 -1.61 3.95 7.89
CA LYS A 44 -3.04 3.71 8.07
C LYS A 44 -3.89 4.96 7.88
N GLN A 45 -3.48 6.05 8.51
CA GLN A 45 -4.27 7.30 8.52
C GLN A 45 -4.08 8.13 7.25
N ALA A 46 -2.83 8.30 6.80
CA ALA A 46 -2.49 9.22 5.72
C ALA A 46 -2.59 8.60 4.32
N THR A 47 -2.59 7.27 4.21
CA THR A 47 -2.57 6.61 2.88
C THR A 47 -3.67 5.58 2.72
N GLU A 48 -3.85 4.65 3.67
CA GLU A 48 -4.85 3.58 3.51
C GLU A 48 -6.29 4.11 3.52
N MET A 49 -6.63 4.97 4.49
CA MET A 49 -7.96 5.57 4.58
C MET A 49 -8.32 6.42 3.35
N PRO A 50 -7.46 7.35 2.85
CA PRO A 50 -7.76 8.10 1.64
C PRO A 50 -7.87 7.23 0.38
N VAL A 51 -7.02 6.19 0.25
CA VAL A 51 -7.10 5.25 -0.88
C VAL A 51 -8.43 4.49 -0.84
N GLN A 52 -8.86 4.02 0.33
CA GLN A 52 -10.16 3.37 0.45
C GLN A 52 -11.30 4.32 0.08
N ALA A 53 -11.28 5.57 0.56
CA ALA A 53 -12.29 6.57 0.19
C ALA A 53 -12.34 6.84 -1.31
N LEU A 54 -11.17 6.83 -1.99
CA LEU A 54 -11.10 6.93 -3.46
C LEU A 54 -11.73 5.70 -4.13
N LEU A 55 -11.41 4.50 -3.66
CA LEU A 55 -11.98 3.27 -4.22
C LEU A 55 -13.48 3.19 -4.03
N ASP A 56 -14.01 3.65 -2.88
CA ASP A 56 -15.45 3.66 -2.60
C ASP A 56 -16.22 4.55 -3.60
N MET A 57 -15.60 5.62 -4.12
CA MET A 57 -16.18 6.46 -5.18
C MET A 57 -16.20 5.76 -6.55
N ILE A 58 -15.27 4.82 -6.79
CA ILE A 58 -15.17 4.08 -8.06
C ILE A 58 -16.12 2.88 -8.03
N ASN A 59 -16.03 2.07 -6.98
CA ASN A 59 -16.89 0.92 -6.74
C ASN A 59 -16.86 0.57 -5.24
N PRO A 60 -18.01 0.64 -4.54
CA PRO A 60 -18.08 0.40 -3.09
C PRO A 60 -17.76 -1.04 -2.66
N LYS A 61 -17.60 -1.97 -3.63
CA LYS A 61 -17.14 -3.34 -3.40
C LYS A 61 -15.62 -3.51 -3.53
N LEU A 62 -14.86 -2.45 -3.82
CA LEU A 62 -13.40 -2.52 -3.81
C LEU A 62 -12.87 -2.27 -2.40
N ARG A 63 -11.97 -3.13 -1.95
CA ARG A 63 -11.27 -2.99 -0.67
C ARG A 63 -9.78 -2.87 -0.91
N PHE A 64 -9.19 -1.82 -0.35
CA PHE A 64 -7.75 -1.67 -0.24
C PHE A 64 -7.32 -2.18 1.12
N SER A 65 -6.24 -2.94 1.15
CA SER A 65 -5.56 -3.31 2.39
C SER A 65 -4.06 -3.23 2.22
N ARG A 66 -3.38 -2.95 3.33
CA ARG A 66 -1.93 -3.05 3.44
C ARG A 66 -1.58 -4.16 4.41
N ASN A 67 -0.62 -5.00 4.04
CA ASN A 67 -0.09 -6.03 4.90
C ASN A 67 0.88 -5.41 5.92
N TYR A 68 0.38 -5.10 7.12
CA TYR A 68 1.21 -4.54 8.21
C TYR A 68 2.25 -5.51 8.79
N GLY A 69 2.21 -6.80 8.41
CA GLY A 69 3.30 -7.75 8.66
C GLY A 69 4.42 -7.69 7.61
N LYS A 70 4.19 -7.02 6.49
CA LYS A 70 5.10 -6.83 5.35
C LYS A 70 5.17 -5.34 4.98
N ILE A 71 5.72 -4.53 5.89
CA ILE A 71 5.87 -3.08 5.72
C ILE A 71 7.27 -2.64 6.16
N ARG A 72 7.90 -1.72 5.40
CA ARG A 72 9.17 -1.08 5.79
C ARG A 72 9.01 -0.32 7.11
N PRO A 73 10.01 -0.31 8.03
CA PRO A 73 11.34 -0.95 7.90
C PRO A 73 11.38 -2.41 8.35
N TYR A 74 10.26 -3.00 8.76
CA TYR A 74 10.24 -4.37 9.30
C TYR A 74 10.45 -5.44 8.22
N THR A 75 10.26 -5.07 6.96
CA THR A 75 10.60 -5.84 5.75
C THR A 75 11.19 -4.93 4.67
N GLU A 76 11.67 -5.51 3.57
CA GLU A 76 12.31 -4.77 2.46
C GLU A 76 11.32 -4.02 1.55
N TYR A 77 10.04 -4.35 1.63
CA TYR A 77 8.95 -3.79 0.82
C TYR A 77 7.72 -3.52 1.66
N CYS A 78 6.76 -2.79 1.07
CA CYS A 78 5.37 -2.74 1.51
C CYS A 78 4.53 -3.63 0.60
N GLU A 79 3.65 -4.46 1.14
CA GLU A 79 2.72 -5.28 0.34
C GLU A 79 1.29 -4.78 0.49
N GLU A 80 0.63 -4.58 -0.64
CA GLU A 80 -0.70 -3.97 -0.72
C GLU A 80 -1.59 -4.75 -1.68
N THR A 81 -2.88 -4.77 -1.38
CA THR A 81 -3.88 -5.51 -2.14
C THR A 81 -5.09 -4.63 -2.42
N ILE A 82 -5.61 -4.73 -3.63
CA ILE A 82 -6.99 -4.34 -3.95
C ILE A 82 -7.78 -5.62 -4.27
N GLU A 83 -8.91 -5.80 -3.61
CA GLU A 83 -9.81 -6.93 -3.84
C GLU A 83 -11.26 -6.49 -4.07
N LEU A 84 -11.99 -7.25 -4.88
CA LEU A 84 -13.42 -7.11 -5.09
C LEU A 84 -14.16 -8.06 -4.14
N ILE A 85 -14.82 -7.50 -3.14
CA ILE A 85 -15.64 -8.27 -2.18
C ILE A 85 -17.03 -8.59 -2.76
N GLU A 86 -17.66 -9.65 -2.23
CA GLU A 86 -18.99 -10.11 -2.66
C GLU A 86 -20.14 -9.17 -2.26
#